data_AF-R1CUA3-F1
#
_entry.id   AF-R1CUA3-F1
#
_cell.length_a   1.000
_cell.length_b   1.000
_cell.length_c   1.000
_cell.angle_alpha   90.00
_cell.angle_beta   90.00
_cell.angle_gamma   90.00
#
_symmetry.space_group_name_H-M   'P 1'
#
loop_
_entity.id
_entity.type
_entity.pdbx_description
1 polymer ?
#
loop_
_entity_poly.entity_id
_entity_poly.type
_entity_poly.pdbx_seq_one_letter_code
_entity_poly.pdbx_strand_id
1 'polypeptide(L)' 'MLYIGVILIAMGLYTIVKDVINIEVFIKEREIKKRKKFKTDGFYEFKLAVGLFAIVVGVFSLINYFYI' A
#
# COMPACT_ATOMS: atom_id res chain seq x y z
N MET A 1 -6.28 13.21 -16.96
CA MET A 1 -5.49 13.35 -15.71
C MET A 1 -6.26 12.86 -14.49
N LEU A 2 -7.52 13.23 -14.29
CA LEU A 2 -8.32 12.78 -13.14
C LEU A 2 -8.34 11.25 -12.94
N TYR A 3 -8.66 10.50 -14.00
CA TYR A 3 -8.74 9.04 -14.00
C TYR A 3 -7.42 8.36 -13.58
N ILE A 4 -6.27 8.93 -13.98
CA ILE A 4 -4.94 8.42 -13.58
C ILE A 4 -4.71 8.66 -12.09
N GLY A 5 -5.09 9.83 -11.56
CA GLY A 5 -5.00 10.15 -10.14
C GLY A 5 -5.83 9.23 -9.25
N VAL A 6 -7.06 8.93 -9.65
CA VAL A 6 -7.94 7.98 -8.94
C VAL A 6 -7.34 6.57 -8.94
N ILE A 7 -6.80 6.11 -10.08
CA ILE A 7 -6.15 4.79 -10.18
C ILE A 7 -4.92 4.71 -9.28
N LEU A 8 -4.09 5.76 -9.23
CA LEU A 8 -2.91 5.85 -8.37
C LEU A 8 -3.27 5.74 -6.87
N ILE A 9 -4.32 6.47 -6.44
CA ILE A 9 -4.80 6.41 -5.06
C ILE A 9 -5.32 5.00 -4.73
N ALA A 10 -6.13 4.42 -5.62
CA ALA A 10 -6.68 3.07 -5.44
C ALA A 10 -5.58 2.00 -5.36
N MET A 11 -4.55 2.09 -6.22
CA MET A 11 -3.40 1.18 -6.20
C MET A 11 -2.57 1.35 -4.92
N GLY A 12 -2.33 2.59 -4.47
CA GLY A 12 -1.60 2.85 -3.23
C GLY A 12 -2.31 2.27 -2.01
N LEU A 13 -3.62 2.50 -1.90
CA LEU A 13 -4.48 1.91 -0.86
C LEU A 13 -4.48 0.38 -0.92
N TYR A 14 -4.69 -0.20 -2.11
CA TYR A 14 -4.68 -1.65 -2.28
C TYR A 14 -3.36 -2.27 -1.84
N THR A 15 -2.24 -1.61 -2.15
CA THR A 15 -0.90 -2.09 -1.80
C THR A 15 -0.68 -2.10 -0.28
N ILE A 16 -1.17 -1.08 0.43
CA ILE A 16 -1.09 -0.98 1.90
C ILE A 16 -2.03 -2.01 2.55
N VAL A 17 -3.30 -2.05 2.12
CA VAL A 17 -4.34 -2.89 2.71
C VAL A 17 -4.09 -4.39 2.47
N LYS A 18 -3.59 -4.77 1.29
CA LYS A 18 -3.26 -6.17 0.98
C LYS A 18 -2.23 -6.74 1.95
N ASP A 19 -1.27 -5.93 2.38
CA ASP A 19 -0.31 -6.36 3.38
C ASP A 19 -0.94 -6.43 4.78
N VAL A 20 -1.79 -5.47 5.17
CA VAL A 20 -2.52 -5.52 6.46
C VAL A 20 -3.42 -6.77 6.56
N ILE A 21 -4.17 -7.10 5.50
CA ILE A 21 -5.04 -8.28 5.48
C ILE A 21 -4.20 -9.56 5.48
N ASN A 22 -3.09 -9.62 4.73
CA ASN A 22 -2.17 -10.75 4.82
C ASN A 22 -1.58 -10.89 6.23
N ILE A 23 -1.27 -9.78 6.90
CA ILE A 23 -0.79 -9.78 8.29
C ILE A 23 -1.84 -10.41 9.21
N GLU A 24 -3.12 -10.04 9.10
CA GLU A 24 -4.20 -10.62 9.92
C GLU A 24 -4.44 -12.10 9.64
N VAL A 25 -4.50 -12.51 8.37
CA VAL A 25 -4.65 -13.93 7.99
C VAL A 25 -3.46 -14.76 8.50
N PHE A 26 -2.25 -14.21 8.41
CA PHE A 26 -1.04 -14.87 8.90
C PHE A 26 -0.95 -14.91 10.43
N ILE A 27 -1.56 -13.95 11.15
CA ILE A 27 -1.69 -13.98 12.61
C ILE A 27 -2.65 -15.09 13.06
N LYS A 28 -3.73 -15.32 12.29
CA LYS A 28 -4.71 -16.38 12.60
C LYS A 28 -4.18 -17.79 12.36
N GLU A 29 -3.20 -17.97 11.47
CA GLU A 29 -2.54 -19.26 11.17
C GLU A 29 -1.24 -19.50 11.97
N ARG A 30 -0.87 -18.60 12.89
CA ARG A 30 0.48 -18.49 13.45
C ARG A 30 0.87 -19.49 14.54
N GLU A 31 0.05 -20.48 14.87
CA GLU A 31 0.52 -21.61 15.70
C GLU A 31 1.37 -22.62 14.91
N ILE A 32 1.28 -22.67 13.58
CA ILE A 32 1.89 -23.78 12.81
C ILE A 32 3.25 -23.42 12.19
N LYS A 33 3.63 -22.14 12.05
CA LYS A 33 4.92 -21.76 11.44
C LYS A 33 5.60 -20.57 12.13
N LYS A 34 6.10 -20.81 13.34
CA LYS A 34 7.20 -20.05 13.99
C LYS A 34 8.51 -19.99 13.16
N ARG A 35 8.52 -20.37 11.87
CA ARG A 35 9.72 -20.64 11.03
C ARG A 35 9.89 -19.82 9.75
N LYS A 36 9.07 -18.82 9.45
CA LYS A 36 9.46 -17.79 8.48
C LYS A 36 9.42 -16.46 9.21
N LYS A 37 10.60 -15.97 9.58
CA LYS A 37 10.82 -14.64 10.15
C LYS A 37 9.83 -13.69 9.51
N PHE A 38 8.90 -13.17 10.29
CA PHE A 38 8.17 -11.95 9.97
C PHE A 38 9.21 -10.84 10.06
N LYS A 39 10.09 -10.83 9.08
CA LYS A 39 11.13 -9.84 8.96
C LYS A 39 10.35 -8.66 8.43
N THR A 40 10.21 -7.63 9.25
CA THR A 40 10.19 -6.25 8.78
C THR A 40 11.47 -6.04 7.97
N ASP A 41 11.56 -6.74 6.84
CA ASP A 41 12.59 -6.56 5.84
C ASP A 41 12.29 -5.21 5.22
N GLY A 42 13.33 -4.44 4.86
CA GLY A 42 13.17 -3.14 4.21
C GLY A 42 12.25 -3.17 2.97
N PHE A 43 11.93 -4.36 2.44
CA PHE A 43 10.88 -4.56 1.44
C PHE A 43 9.47 -4.13 1.89
N TYR A 44 9.09 -4.35 3.15
CA TYR A 44 7.79 -3.90 3.70
C TYR A 44 7.74 -2.39 3.83
N GLU A 45 8.80 -1.79 4.39
CA GLU A 45 8.93 -0.33 4.50
C GLU A 45 8.96 0.33 3.12
N PHE A 46 9.68 -0.26 2.17
CA PHE A 46 9.73 0.21 0.79
C PHE A 46 8.36 0.14 0.13
N LYS A 47 7.63 -0.96 0.29
CA LYS A 47 6.30 -1.11 -0.29
C LYS A 47 5.29 -0.12 0.32
N LEU A 48 5.36 0.13 1.63
CA LEU A 48 4.58 1.19 2.30
C LEU A 48 4.93 2.57 1.75
N ALA A 49 6.22 2.88 1.60
CA ALA A 49 6.69 4.14 1.03
C ALA A 49 6.19 4.34 -0.40
N VAL A 50 6.24 3.31 -1.24
CA VAL A 50 5.70 3.33 -2.62
C VAL A 50 4.18 3.54 -2.61
N GLY A 51 3.45 2.87 -1.71
CA GLY A 51 2.00 3.04 -1.58
C GLY A 51 1.61 4.47 -1.18
N LEU A 52 2.29 5.03 -0.18
CA LEU A 52 2.12 6.42 0.25
C LEU A 52 2.47 7.41 -0.87
N PHE A 53 3.57 7.18 -1.57
CA PHE A 53 3.99 8.02 -2.68
C PHE A 53 2.95 8.03 -3.81
N ALA A 54 2.39 6.86 -4.16
CA ALA A 54 1.33 6.76 -5.16
C ALA A 54 0.07 7.56 -4.76
N ILE A 55 -0.31 7.53 -3.48
CA ILE A 55 -1.43 8.33 -2.96
C ILE A 55 -1.13 9.83 -3.10
N VAL A 56 0.06 10.28 -2.68
CA VAL A 56 0.46 11.69 -2.76
C VAL A 56 0.45 12.19 -4.21
N VAL A 57 1.06 11.44 -5.13
CA VAL A 57 1.06 11.78 -6.57
C VAL A 57 -0.36 11.78 -7.14
N GLY A 58 -1.20 10.83 -6.74
CA GLY A 58 -2.59 10.79 -7.18
C GLY A 58 -3.40 12.00 -6.69
N VAL A 59 -3.21 12.41 -5.43
CA VAL A 59 -3.84 13.63 -4.88
C VAL A 59 -3.35 14.87 -5.61
N PHE A 60 -2.04 15.02 -5.85
CA PHE A 60 -1.52 16.13 -6.66
C PHE A 60 -2.08 16.14 -8.07
N SER A 61 -2.24 14.97 -8.70
CA SER A 61 -2.86 14.87 -10.02
C SER A 61 -4.33 15.28 -10.02
N LEU A 62 -5.07 15.06 -8.92
CA LEU A 62 -6.45 15.51 -8.78
C LEU A 62 -6.50 17.03 -8.57
N ILE A 63 -5.66 17.56 -7.66
CA ILE A 63 -5.55 19.00 -7.43
C ILE A 63 -5.22 19.71 -8.74
N ASN A 64 -4.22 19.23 -9.48
CA ASN A 64 -3.84 19.78 -10.77
C ASN A 64 -4.93 19.67 -11.85
N TYR A 65 -5.90 18.76 -11.70
CA TYR A 65 -7.01 18.68 -12.65
C TYR A 65 -8.16 19.63 -12.30
N PHE A 66 -8.35 19.93 -11.02
CA PHE A 66 -9.45 20.79 -10.56
C PHE A 66 -9.05 22.27 -10.44
N TYR A 67 -7.76 22.56 -10.22
CA TYR A 67 -7.25 23.92 -10.02
C TYR A 67 -6.57 24.54 -11.24
N ILE A 68 -6.22 23.73 -12.25
CA ILE A 68 -5.64 24.15 -13.54
C ILE A 68 -6.58 23.66 -14.65
#